data_AF-A0A7V5CLN0-F1
#
_entry.id   AF-A0A7V5CLN0-F1
#
_cell.length_a   1.000
_cell.length_b   1.000
_cell.length_c   1.000
_cell.angle_alpha   90.00
_cell.angle_beta   90.00
_cell.angle_gamma   90.00
#
_symmetry.space_group_name_H-M   'P 1'
#
loop_
_entity.id
_entity.type
_entity.pdbx_description
1 polymer ?
#
loop_
_entity_poly.entity_id
_entity_poly.type
_entity_poly.pdbx_seq_one_letter_code
_entity_poly.pdbx_strand_id
1 'polypeptide(L)' 'MIDLADVAARLDAEERLQLTYRFPVSSADGQVNYETRTAKLLDVAEQAKLLYVQHEGEVIWVKLDEAIEVEPETRT' A
#
# COMPACT_ATOMS: atom_id res chain seq x y z
N MET A 1 1.69 3.14 13.84
CA MET A 1 2.10 1.83 13.31
C MET A 1 0.85 1.21 12.74
N ILE A 2 0.86 0.82 11.47
CA ILE A 2 -0.32 0.21 10.82
C ILE A 2 -0.57 -1.17 11.45
N ASP A 3 -1.80 -1.41 11.88
CA ASP A 3 -2.25 -2.71 12.39
C ASP A 3 -2.85 -3.52 11.24
N LEU A 4 -2.16 -4.59 10.83
CA LEU A 4 -2.62 -5.40 9.69
C LEU A 4 -3.87 -6.21 9.99
N ALA A 5 -4.14 -6.54 11.26
CA ALA A 5 -5.34 -7.26 11.64
C ALA A 5 -6.58 -6.36 11.54
N ASP A 6 -6.44 -5.09 11.94
CA ASP A 6 -7.50 -4.07 11.75
C ASP A 6 -7.76 -3.82 10.26
N VAL A 7 -6.70 -3.67 9.46
CA VAL A 7 -6.82 -3.46 8.02
C VAL A 7 -7.49 -4.65 7.32
N ALA A 8 -7.12 -5.89 7.68
CA ALA A 8 -7.76 -7.09 7.16
C ALA A 8 -9.26 -7.11 7.49
N ALA A 9 -9.62 -6.84 8.75
CA ALA A 9 -11.02 -6.82 9.18
C ALA A 9 -11.85 -5.75 8.43
N ARG A 10 -11.25 -4.60 8.11
CA ARG A 10 -11.90 -3.54 7.33
C ARG A 10 -12.10 -3.93 5.87
N LEU A 11 -11.11 -4.60 5.25
CA LEU A 11 -11.26 -5.14 3.90
C LEU A 11 -12.32 -6.25 3.83
N ASP A 12 -12.36 -7.14 4.83
CA ASP A 12 -13.40 -8.17 4.97
C ASP A 12 -14.80 -7.58 5.15
N ALA A 13 -14.91 -6.37 5.72
CA ALA A 13 -16.14 -5.59 5.81
C ALA A 13 -16.51 -4.86 4.51
N GLU A 14 -15.84 -5.18 3.39
CA GLU A 14 -15.98 -4.56 2.07
C GLU A 14 -15.69 -3.05 2.06
N GLU A 15 -14.96 -2.54 3.07
CA GLU A 15 -14.51 -1.16 3.10
C GLU A 15 -13.49 -0.93 1.99
N ARG A 16 -13.66 0.16 1.23
CA ARG A 16 -12.67 0.55 0.22
C ARG A 16 -11.56 1.32 0.90
N LEU A 17 -10.37 0.76 0.89
CA LEU A 17 -9.18 1.36 1.49
C LEU A 17 -8.17 1.75 0.42
N GLN A 18 -7.36 2.74 0.74
CA GLN A 18 -6.16 3.11 0.00
C GLN A 18 -4.94 3.08 0.93
N LEU A 19 -3.80 2.74 0.35
CA LEU A 19 -2.51 2.72 1.03
C LEU A 19 -1.63 3.82 0.45
N THR A 20 -1.08 4.65 1.32
CA THR A 20 0.03 5.55 1.04
C THR A 20 1.34 4.85 1.39
N TYR A 21 2.30 4.79 0.48
CA TYR A 21 3.55 4.04 0.61
C TYR A 21 4.74 4.68 -0.11
N ARG A 22 5.95 4.27 0.27
CA ARG A 22 7.21 4.63 -0.39
C ARG A 22 7.45 3.72 -1.58
N PHE A 23 7.59 4.29 -2.77
CA PHE A 23 7.87 3.58 -4.00
C PHE A 23 9.27 3.92 -4.51
N PRO A 24 10.16 2.94 -4.75
CA PRO A 24 11.48 3.19 -5.28
C PRO A 24 11.40 3.59 -6.76
N VAL A 25 11.97 4.74 -7.09
CA VAL A 25 12.12 5.22 -8.47
C VAL A 25 13.59 5.27 -8.85
N SER A 26 13.93 4.66 -9.99
CA SER A 26 15.28 4.69 -10.52
C SER A 26 15.50 6.02 -11.22
N SER A 27 16.49 6.80 -10.76
CA SER A 27 16.93 8.02 -11.45
C SER A 27 17.90 7.70 -12.58
N ALA A 28 18.00 8.61 -13.56
CA ALA A 28 18.87 8.45 -14.73
C ALA A 28 20.35 8.20 -14.39
N ASP A 29 20.79 8.66 -13.22
CA ASP A 29 22.15 8.50 -12.71
C ASP A 29 22.37 7.18 -11.94
N GLY A 30 21.40 6.26 -11.95
CA GLY A 30 21.46 4.95 -11.28
C GLY A 30 21.22 4.99 -9.76
N GLN A 31 20.85 6.15 -9.21
CA GLN A 31 20.45 6.28 -7.81
C GLN A 31 18.98 5.86 -7.61
N VAL A 32 18.71 5.19 -6.49
CA VAL A 32 17.34 4.86 -6.06
C VAL A 32 16.84 6.02 -5.20
N ASN A 33 15.84 6.72 -5.72
CA ASN A 33 15.07 7.71 -4.97
C ASN A 33 13.75 7.07 -4.51
N TYR A 34 13.07 7.71 -3.56
CA TYR A 34 11.77 7.25 -3.07
C TYR A 34 10.72 8.34 -3.28
N GLU A 35 9.60 7.96 -3.88
CA GLU A 35 8.41 8.79 -4.00
C GLU A 35 7.32 8.26 -3.07
N THR A 36 6.48 9.17 -2.58
CA THR A 36 5.25 8.78 -1.88
C THR A 36 4.15 8.59 -2.92
N ARG A 37 3.53 7.41 -2.94
CA ARG A 37 2.39 7.09 -3.80
C ARG A 37 1.21 6.64 -2.97
N THR A 38 0.01 6.86 -3.48
CA THR A 38 -1.23 6.36 -2.90
C THR A 38 -1.93 5.48 -3.93
N ALA A 39 -2.37 4.30 -3.51
CA ALA A 39 -3.00 3.33 -4.38
C ALA A 39 -4.11 2.59 -3.65
N LYS A 40 -5.07 2.06 -4.40
CA LYS A 40 -6.13 1.22 -3.86
C LYS A 40 -5.53 -0.03 -3.20
N LEU A 41 -5.90 -0.25 -1.94
CA LEU A 41 -5.54 -1.45 -1.20
C LEU A 41 -6.51 -2.57 -1.58
N LEU A 42 -5.95 -3.72 -1.93
CA LEU A 42 -6.71 -4.90 -2.38
C LEU A 42 -6.77 -5.96 -1.30
N ASP A 43 -5.65 -6.22 -0.63
CA ASP A 43 -5.52 -7.30 0.34
C ASP A 43 -4.30 -7.06 1.26
N VAL A 44 -4.20 -7.83 2.34
CA VAL A 44 -3.04 -7.84 3.25
C VAL A 44 -2.65 -9.27 3.61
N ALA A 45 -1.35 -9.52 3.74
CA ALA A 45 -0.81 -10.76 4.29
C ALA A 45 -0.13 -10.47 5.63
N GLU A 46 -0.89 -10.62 6.72
CA GLU A 46 -0.47 -10.31 8.09
C GLU A 46 0.84 -11.01 8.49
N GLN A 47 0.94 -12.31 8.21
CA GLN A 47 2.10 -13.13 8.56
C GLN A 47 3.36 -12.70 7.81
N ALA A 48 3.22 -12.25 6.57
CA ALA A 48 4.32 -11.80 5.71
C ALA A 48 4.63 -10.31 5.88
N LYS A 49 3.78 -9.56 6.59
CA LYS A 49 3.85 -8.09 6.72
C LYS A 49 3.82 -7.39 5.36
N LEU A 50 2.95 -7.86 4.47
CA LEU A 50 2.78 -7.33 3.11
C LEU A 50 1.37 -6.75 2.91
N LEU A 51 1.29 -5.70 2.09
CA LEU A 51 0.04 -5.09 1.63
C LEU A 51 0.00 -5.13 0.11
N TYR A 52 -1.11 -5.55 -0.47
CA TYR A 52 -1.29 -5.67 -1.91
C TYR A 52 -2.08 -4.47 -2.44
N VAL A 53 -1.51 -3.74 -3.40
CA VAL A 53 -2.15 -2.54 -3.96
C VAL A 53 -2.27 -2.64 -5.48
N GLN A 54 -3.26 -1.96 -6.03
CA GLN A 54 -3.39 -1.78 -7.48
C GLN A 54 -2.61 -0.54 -7.92
N HIS A 55 -1.50 -0.74 -8.63
CA HIS A 55 -0.65 0.33 -9.14
C HIS A 55 -0.55 0.27 -10.66
N GLU A 56 -0.96 1.33 -11.36
CA GLU A 56 -0.86 1.45 -12.83
C GLU A 56 -1.46 0.26 -13.62
N GLY A 57 -2.49 -0.38 -13.07
CA GLY A 57 -3.16 -1.54 -13.69
C GLY A 57 -2.58 -2.90 -13.29
N GLU A 58 -1.46 -2.91 -12.55
CA GLU A 58 -0.83 -4.10 -12.00
C GLU A 58 -1.09 -4.23 -10.49
N VAL A 59 -0.89 -5.44 -9.97
CA VAL A 59 -0.90 -5.69 -8.52
C VAL A 59 0.53 -5.81 -8.04
N ILE A 60 0.92 -4.94 -7.11
CA ILE A 60 2.22 -4.97 -6.46
C ILE A 60 2.05 -5.26 -4.97
N TRP A 61 3.12 -5.74 -4.35
CA TRP A 61 3.19 -5.92 -2.90
C TRP A 61 4.09 -4.85 -2.29
N VAL A 62 3.64 -4.29 -1.18
CA VAL A 62 4.32 -3.24 -0.41
C VAL A 62 4.64 -3.82 0.96
N LYS A 63 5.88 -3.63 1.42
CA LYS A 63 6.25 -4.07 2.78
C LYS A 63 5.67 -3.12 3.82
N LEU A 64 5.34 -3.64 5.00
CA LEU A 64 4.83 -2.83 6.10
C LEU A 64 5.77 -1.69 6.53
N ASP A 65 7.08 -1.83 6.36
CA ASP A 65 8.05 -0.76 6.65
C ASP A 65 8.12 0.33 5.56
N GLU A 66 7.61 0.05 4.36
CA GLU A 66 7.45 1.00 3.26
C GLU A 66 6.07 1.67 3.28
N ALA A 67 5.09 1.06 3.96
CA ALA A 67 3.77 1.61 4.18
C ALA A 67 3.81 2.82 5.13
N ILE A 68 3.09 3.88 4.76
CA ILE A 68 3.01 5.13 5.50
C ILE A 68 1.66 5.21 6.22
N GLU A 69 0.54 5.05 5.49
CA GLU A 69 -0.81 5.23 6.04
C GLU A 69 -1.84 4.41 5.26
N VAL A 70 -2.84 3.86 5.98
CA VAL A 70 -4.02 3.21 5.39
C VAL A 70 -5.26 4.00 5.81
N GLU A 71 -6.02 4.43 4.82
CA GLU A 71 -7.16 5.33 4.99
C GLU A 71 -8.31 4.92 4.06
N PRO A 72 -9.56 5.30 4.35
CA PRO A 72 -10.68 5.04 3.44
C PRO A 72 -10.44 5.69 2.08
N GLU A 73 -10.78 4.99 0.99
CA GLU A 73 -10.72 5.54 -0.37
C GLU A 73 -11.72 6.71 -0.48
N THR A 74 -11.21 7.94 -0.55
CA THR A 74 -12.05 9.10 -0.85
C THR A 74 -12.51 9.01 -2.29
N ARG A 75 -13.84 8.90 -2.50
CA ARG A 75 -14.46 9.08 -3.82
C ARG A 75 -14.15 10.49 -4.35
N THR A 76 -13.12 10.64 -5.15
CA THR A 76 -12.99 11.74 -6.12
C THR A 76 -13.80 11.46 -7.37
#